data_AF-A0A3N4I9S1-F1
#
_entry.id   AF-A0A3N4I9S1-F1
#
_cell.length_a   1.000
_cell.length_b   1.000
_cell.length_c   1.000
_cell.angle_alpha   90.00
_cell.angle_beta   90.00
_cell.angle_gamma   90.00
#
_symmetry.space_group_name_H-M   'P 1'
#
loop_
_entity.id
_entity.type
_entity.pdbx_description
1 polymer ?
#
loop_
_entity_poly.entity_id
_entity_poly.type
_entity_poly.pdbx_seq_one_letter_code
_entity_poly.pdbx_strand_id
1 'polypeptide(L)'
;MDCKVCHKSGNLKKCSGCSSVAYCSRDCQKADWKTHKTLCQSQASSSYATGTSRTPTRPVFYNNIPIKHPSCTAGAPTANMVVLGVIGDPRSPTAELFRLFLRIPKSDLQILDPHHSTAPPPVRQQLLQSYLSAVPRSLMEKARPCCGCGNQTTEIRHYSMYIKENVNVAPGHDGQKMMTGLWNVGVPACGNQSCLKLGYDLAVSAKQTDPIGHELWDCYDEGCQIYYTTIADEEERRTSGRV
;
A
#
# COMPACT_ATOMS: atom_id res chain seq x y z
N MET A 1 3.12 -10.77 -26.76
CA MET A 1 2.63 -9.44 -26.35
C MET A 1 2.21 -8.73 -27.62
N ASP A 2 0.98 -8.21 -27.66
CA ASP A 2 0.36 -7.67 -28.88
C ASP A 2 -0.01 -6.19 -28.68
N CYS A 3 -0.17 -5.45 -29.79
CA CYS A 3 -0.62 -4.07 -29.71
C CYS A 3 -2.00 -3.97 -29.06
N LYS A 4 -2.16 -3.11 -28.05
CA LYS A 4 -3.44 -2.93 -27.34
C LYS A 4 -4.60 -2.50 -28.24
N VAL A 5 -4.31 -1.80 -29.35
CA VAL A 5 -5.34 -1.21 -30.23
C VAL A 5 -5.63 -2.07 -31.45
N CYS A 6 -4.60 -2.55 -32.15
CA CYS A 6 -4.78 -3.29 -33.40
C CYS A 6 -4.46 -4.79 -33.30
N HIS A 7 -4.06 -5.26 -32.12
CA HIS A 7 -3.77 -6.68 -31.81
C HIS A 7 -2.71 -7.36 -32.68
N LYS A 8 -1.96 -6.59 -33.48
CA LYS A 8 -0.82 -7.09 -34.24
C LYS A 8 0.37 -7.34 -33.32
N SER A 9 1.01 -8.48 -33.51
CA SER A 9 2.30 -8.84 -32.90
C SER A 9 3.45 -8.25 -33.72
N GLY A 10 4.63 -8.07 -33.11
CA GLY A 10 5.83 -7.54 -33.79
C GLY A 10 6.64 -6.59 -32.92
N ASN A 11 7.27 -5.59 -33.54
CA ASN A 11 8.03 -4.55 -32.83
C ASN A 11 7.10 -3.58 -32.10
N LEU A 12 6.81 -3.89 -30.83
CA LEU A 12 5.98 -3.07 -29.96
C LEU A 12 6.82 -2.18 -29.06
N LYS A 13 6.34 -0.97 -28.83
CA LYS A 13 6.90 -0.02 -27.87
C LYS A 13 5.96 0.06 -26.67
N LYS A 14 6.51 -0.18 -25.48
CA LYS A 14 5.76 -0.01 -24.23
C LYS A 14 5.47 1.47 -23.98
N CYS A 15 4.35 1.77 -23.32
CA CYS A 15 4.05 3.13 -22.89
C CYS A 15 5.16 3.62 -21.96
N SER A 16 5.76 4.78 -22.25
CA SER A 16 6.87 5.33 -21.48
C SER A 16 6.48 5.81 -20.08
N GLY A 17 5.18 5.99 -19.81
CA GLY A 17 4.68 6.39 -18.49
C GLY A 17 4.54 5.21 -17.54
N CYS A 18 3.75 4.20 -17.90
CA CYS A 18 3.39 3.10 -17.00
C CYS A 18 4.04 1.74 -17.34
N SER A 19 4.63 1.58 -18.53
CA SER A 19 5.17 0.31 -19.05
C SER A 19 4.22 -0.90 -19.10
N SER A 20 2.93 -0.73 -18.78
CA SER A 20 1.95 -1.82 -18.61
C SER A 20 1.24 -2.24 -19.91
N VAL A 21 1.26 -1.38 -20.93
CA VAL A 21 0.66 -1.62 -22.26
C VAL A 21 1.67 -1.33 -23.36
N ALA A 22 1.49 -1.97 -24.52
CA ALA A 22 2.38 -1.84 -25.65
C ALA A 22 1.64 -1.52 -26.96
N TYR A 23 2.27 -0.73 -27.81
CA TYR A 23 1.71 -0.25 -29.08
C TYR A 23 2.69 -0.47 -30.23
N CYS A 24 2.19 -0.80 -31.41
CA CYS A 24 3.03 -0.93 -32.60
C CYS A 24 3.45 0.44 -33.18
N SER A 25 2.72 1.52 -32.86
CA SER A 25 3.00 2.88 -33.34
C SER A 25 2.51 3.96 -32.36
N ARG A 26 2.98 5.20 -32.55
CA ARG A 26 2.48 6.38 -31.82
C ARG A 26 1.00 6.64 -32.10
N ASP A 27 0.50 6.29 -33.27
CA ASP A 27 -0.91 6.50 -33.61
C ASP A 27 -1.82 5.57 -32.82
N CYS A 28 -1.42 4.30 -32.64
CA CYS A 28 -2.13 3.39 -31.73
C CYS A 28 -2.09 3.90 -30.28
N GLN A 29 -0.97 4.45 -29.81
CA GLN A 29 -0.91 5.05 -28.48
C GLN A 29 -1.86 6.25 -28.34
N LYS A 30 -1.89 7.16 -29.32
CA LYS A 30 -2.78 8.33 -29.31
C LYS A 30 -4.26 7.94 -29.37
N ALA A 31 -4.60 6.92 -30.14
CA ALA A 31 -5.97 6.42 -30.23
C ALA A 31 -6.50 5.90 -28.88
N ASP A 32 -5.65 5.20 -28.13
CA ASP A 32 -5.98 4.70 -26.79
C ASP A 32 -5.82 5.77 -25.68
N TRP A 33 -5.19 6.92 -25.96
CA TRP A 33 -4.79 7.86 -24.91
C TRP A 33 -5.95 8.38 -24.05
N LYS A 34 -7.13 8.62 -24.63
CA LYS A 34 -8.29 9.13 -23.86
C LYS A 34 -8.73 8.16 -22.77
N THR A 35 -8.68 6.85 -23.03
CA THR A 35 -9.03 5.77 -22.10
C THR A 35 -7.85 5.36 -21.24
N HIS A 36 -6.65 5.35 -21.80
CA HIS A 36 -5.44 4.94 -21.14
C HIS A 36 -4.92 5.98 -20.14
N LYS A 37 -5.10 7.29 -20.35
CA LYS A 37 -4.48 8.36 -19.55
C LYS A 37 -4.74 8.24 -18.05
N THR A 38 -5.98 7.97 -17.64
CA THR A 38 -6.35 7.84 -16.22
C THR A 38 -5.63 6.66 -15.57
N LEU A 39 -5.57 5.53 -16.27
CA LEU A 39 -4.85 4.33 -15.84
C LEU A 39 -3.32 4.53 -15.88
N CYS A 40 -2.81 5.21 -16.91
CA CYS A 40 -1.41 5.53 -17.09
C CYS A 40 -0.90 6.43 -15.95
N GLN A 41 -1.70 7.38 -15.48
CA GLN A 41 -1.35 8.26 -14.36
C GLN A 41 -1.39 7.53 -13.01
N SER A 42 -2.29 6.56 -12.84
CA SER A 42 -2.28 5.69 -11.67
C SER A 42 -1.16 4.65 -11.66
N GLN A 43 -0.58 4.34 -12.82
CA GLN A 43 0.45 3.31 -13.00
C GLN A 43 1.84 3.86 -13.36
N ALA A 44 1.98 5.17 -13.59
CA ALA A 44 3.29 5.82 -13.77
C ALA A 44 4.17 5.74 -12.51
N SER A 45 3.56 5.34 -11.39
CA SER A 45 4.19 5.03 -10.11
C SER A 45 3.96 3.58 -9.69
N SER A 46 3.71 2.64 -10.61
CA SER A 46 3.51 1.21 -10.32
C SER A 46 4.34 0.33 -11.26
N SER A 47 5.65 0.38 -11.12
CA SER A 47 6.58 -0.61 -11.67
C SER A 47 6.61 -1.88 -10.81
N TYR A 48 5.95 -2.95 -11.24
CA TYR A 48 6.30 -4.28 -10.72
C TYR A 48 7.74 -4.59 -11.18
N ALA A 49 8.71 -4.46 -10.29
CA ALA A 49 10.12 -4.72 -10.59
C ALA A 49 10.40 -6.22 -10.57
N THR A 50 11.14 -6.70 -11.56
CA THR A 50 11.69 -8.06 -11.62
C THR A 50 13.21 -7.91 -11.72
N GLY A 51 13.95 -8.19 -10.64
CA GLY A 51 15.42 -8.19 -10.67
C GLY A 51 16.11 -7.96 -9.31
N THR A 52 16.64 -9.04 -8.73
CA THR A 52 17.73 -9.14 -7.73
C THR A 52 17.83 -8.07 -6.62
N SER A 53 16.91 -8.09 -5.64
CA SER A 53 17.09 -7.54 -4.28
C SER A 53 15.84 -7.82 -3.44
N ARG A 54 15.93 -8.57 -2.32
CA ARG A 54 14.88 -8.77 -1.27
C ARG A 54 13.42 -8.60 -1.72
N THR A 55 13.08 -9.11 -2.90
CA THR A 55 11.82 -8.78 -3.57
C THR A 55 10.73 -9.62 -2.92
N PRO A 56 9.62 -8.99 -2.47
CA PRO A 56 8.48 -9.76 -2.02
C PRO A 56 8.07 -10.75 -3.10
N THR A 57 7.81 -11.99 -2.70
CA THR A 57 7.38 -13.05 -3.63
C THR A 57 5.96 -12.81 -4.14
N ARG A 58 5.24 -11.92 -3.45
CA ARG A 58 3.86 -11.53 -3.71
C ARG A 58 3.78 -10.29 -4.60
N PRO A 59 2.70 -10.16 -5.39
CA PRO A 59 2.42 -8.90 -6.08
C PRO A 59 2.28 -7.76 -5.06
N VAL A 60 2.97 -6.65 -5.29
CA VAL A 60 2.91 -5.46 -4.46
C VAL A 60 2.24 -4.31 -5.21
N PHE A 61 1.16 -3.78 -4.65
CA PHE A 61 0.60 -2.50 -5.06
C PHE A 61 1.32 -1.36 -4.35
N TYR A 62 1.80 -0.34 -5.04
CA TYR A 62 2.36 0.82 -4.36
C TYR A 62 1.97 2.15 -4.99
N ASN A 63 1.96 3.18 -4.15
CA ASN A 63 1.79 4.57 -4.55
C ASN A 63 2.76 5.44 -3.77
N ASN A 64 3.76 5.97 -4.47
CA ASN A 64 4.79 6.84 -3.88
C ASN A 64 4.36 8.31 -3.80
N ILE A 65 3.12 8.64 -4.15
CA ILE A 65 2.56 9.99 -4.00
C ILE A 65 1.75 10.04 -2.70
N PRO A 66 2.13 10.90 -1.72
CA PRO A 66 1.36 11.06 -0.49
C PRO A 66 -0.09 11.43 -0.75
N ILE A 67 -1.00 10.60 -0.27
CA ILE A 67 -2.45 10.81 -0.33
C ILE A 67 -2.84 11.66 0.87
N LYS A 68 -3.63 12.72 0.68
CA LYS A 68 -4.17 13.51 1.80
C LYS A 68 -5.42 12.83 2.36
N HIS A 69 -5.42 12.48 3.64
CA HIS A 69 -6.61 11.91 4.29
C HIS A 69 -7.74 12.96 4.39
N PRO A 70 -9.02 12.58 4.24
CA PRO A 70 -10.14 13.53 4.34
C PRO A 70 -10.26 14.27 5.68
N SER A 71 -9.67 13.74 6.76
CA SER A 71 -9.64 14.44 8.07
C SER A 71 -8.68 15.62 8.11
N CYS A 72 -7.80 15.80 7.12
CA CYS A 72 -6.87 16.93 7.09
C CYS A 72 -7.57 18.24 6.72
N THR A 73 -7.68 19.15 7.69
CA THR A 73 -8.20 20.51 7.49
C THR A 73 -7.16 21.43 6.84
N ALA A 74 -7.62 22.50 6.17
CA ALA A 74 -6.73 23.48 5.56
C ALA A 74 -5.97 24.27 6.65
N GLY A 75 -4.66 24.46 6.46
CA GLY A 75 -3.80 25.21 7.39
C GLY A 75 -3.39 24.47 8.67
N ALA A 76 -4.00 23.32 8.98
CA ALA A 76 -3.60 22.53 10.14
C ALA A 76 -2.29 21.76 9.89
N PRO A 77 -1.44 21.58 10.92
CA PRO A 77 -0.24 20.75 10.81
C PRO A 77 -0.57 19.31 10.42
N THR A 78 0.22 18.76 9.51
CA THR A 78 0.08 17.37 9.04
C THR A 78 1.36 16.58 9.28
N ALA A 79 1.24 15.26 9.23
CA ALA A 79 2.35 14.32 9.26
C ALA A 79 2.16 13.27 8.15
N ASN A 80 3.25 12.72 7.64
CA ASN A 80 3.22 11.61 6.69
C ASN A 80 3.44 10.28 7.43
N MET A 81 2.72 9.25 6.99
CA MET A 81 2.76 7.90 7.53
C MET A 81 2.86 6.90 6.37
N VAL A 82 3.60 5.81 6.56
CA VAL A 82 3.59 4.68 5.63
C VAL A 82 2.41 3.77 5.96
N VAL A 83 1.49 3.59 5.03
CA VAL A 83 0.38 2.64 5.16
C VAL A 83 0.72 1.41 4.32
N LEU A 84 0.94 0.28 4.98
CA LEU A 84 1.31 -0.95 4.29
C LEU A 84 0.55 -2.15 4.83
N GLY A 85 0.54 -3.21 4.04
CA GLY A 85 -0.17 -4.41 4.45
C GLY A 85 -0.22 -5.49 3.40
N VAL A 86 -0.97 -6.52 3.72
CA VAL A 86 -1.31 -7.63 2.82
C VAL A 86 -2.82 -7.82 2.80
N ILE A 87 -3.38 -8.12 1.63
CA ILE A 87 -4.79 -8.46 1.45
C ILE A 87 -4.89 -9.80 0.74
N GLY A 88 -5.61 -10.75 1.34
CA GLY A 88 -5.78 -12.11 0.84
C GLY A 88 -5.58 -13.14 1.93
N ASP A 89 -5.42 -14.41 1.53
CA ASP A 89 -5.01 -15.45 2.46
C ASP A 89 -3.50 -15.30 2.76
N PRO A 90 -3.08 -14.95 3.98
CA PRO A 90 -1.66 -14.77 4.30
C PRO A 90 -0.83 -16.05 4.06
N ARG A 91 -1.48 -17.23 4.06
CA ARG A 91 -0.83 -18.52 3.76
C ARG A 91 -0.52 -18.68 2.27
N SER A 92 -1.15 -17.88 1.40
CA SER A 92 -1.04 -17.99 -0.05
C SER A 92 -0.01 -17.01 -0.63
N PRO A 93 0.85 -17.44 -1.57
CA PRO A 93 1.73 -16.55 -2.34
C PRO A 93 0.98 -15.63 -3.31
N THR A 94 -0.34 -15.80 -3.46
CA THR A 94 -1.17 -14.93 -4.29
C THR A 94 -1.79 -13.77 -3.52
N ALA A 95 -1.56 -13.68 -2.20
CA ALA A 95 -1.98 -12.51 -1.43
C ALA A 95 -1.26 -11.26 -1.94
N GLU A 96 -1.94 -10.13 -1.94
CA GLU A 96 -1.45 -8.89 -2.54
C GLU A 96 -0.92 -7.98 -1.43
N LEU A 97 0.36 -7.62 -1.51
CA LEU A 97 0.94 -6.61 -0.64
C LEU A 97 0.53 -5.22 -1.13
N PHE A 98 0.53 -4.24 -0.23
CA PHE A 98 0.40 -2.84 -0.60
C PHE A 98 1.28 -1.92 0.24
N ARG A 99 1.69 -0.79 -0.34
CA ARG A 99 2.40 0.30 0.34
C ARG A 99 1.99 1.66 -0.22
N LEU A 100 1.57 2.56 0.66
CA LEU A 100 1.13 3.91 0.33
C LEU A 100 1.76 4.90 1.30
N PHE A 101 1.85 6.16 0.90
CA PHE A 101 2.10 7.26 1.82
C PHE A 101 0.80 8.00 2.09
N LEU A 102 0.46 8.19 3.36
CA LEU A 102 -0.73 8.90 3.79
C LEU A 102 -0.34 10.11 4.62
N ARG A 103 -0.87 11.26 4.25
CA ARG A 103 -0.80 12.49 5.02
C ARG A 103 -2.02 12.59 5.93
N ILE A 104 -1.78 12.68 7.23
CA ILE A 104 -2.79 12.72 8.29
C ILE A 104 -2.65 14.00 9.13
N PRO A 105 -3.67 14.42 9.89
CA PRO A 105 -3.53 15.46 10.91
C PRO A 105 -2.43 15.09 11.91
N LYS A 106 -1.55 16.04 12.24
CA LYS A 106 -0.44 15.77 13.17
C LYS A 106 -0.94 15.45 14.59
N SER A 107 -2.11 15.97 14.97
CA SER A 107 -2.79 15.64 16.23
C SER A 107 -3.11 14.16 16.36
N ASP A 108 -3.39 13.47 15.25
CA ASP A 108 -3.77 12.07 15.27
C ASP A 108 -2.62 11.19 15.79
N LEU A 109 -1.36 11.57 15.58
CA LEU A 109 -0.20 10.85 16.12
C LEU A 109 -0.22 10.75 17.65
N GLN A 110 -0.76 11.78 18.33
CA GLN A 110 -0.91 11.78 19.79
C GLN A 110 -1.99 10.80 20.23
N ILE A 111 -3.05 10.64 19.43
CA ILE A 111 -4.14 9.70 19.69
C ILE A 111 -3.63 8.27 19.49
N LEU A 112 -2.85 8.03 18.44
CA LEU A 112 -2.38 6.70 18.04
C LEU A 112 -1.29 6.12 18.96
N ASP A 113 -0.47 6.96 19.61
CA ASP A 113 0.62 6.51 20.47
C ASP A 113 0.11 5.72 21.68
N PRO A 114 0.33 4.39 21.74
CA PRO A 114 -0.24 3.56 22.79
C PRO A 114 0.38 3.81 24.17
N HIS A 115 1.54 4.46 24.24
CA HIS A 115 2.25 4.69 25.50
C HIS A 115 1.88 6.03 26.15
N HIS A 116 1.45 7.01 25.35
CA HIS A 116 1.21 8.38 25.84
C HIS A 116 -0.23 8.86 25.62
N SER A 117 -1.00 8.21 24.75
CA SER A 117 -2.39 8.56 24.49
C SER A 117 -3.29 8.19 25.67
N THR A 118 -4.19 9.11 26.03
CA THR A 118 -5.32 8.82 26.94
C THR A 118 -6.49 8.16 26.21
N ALA A 119 -6.44 8.02 24.88
CA ALA A 119 -7.52 7.46 24.09
C ALA A 119 -7.66 5.94 24.32
N PRO A 120 -8.88 5.43 24.55
CA PRO A 120 -9.14 4.01 24.69
C PRO A 120 -8.71 3.21 23.45
N PRO A 121 -8.29 1.93 23.59
CA PRO A 121 -7.90 1.10 22.45
C PRO A 121 -8.92 1.05 21.30
N PRO A 122 -10.25 0.98 21.53
CA PRO A 122 -11.24 1.01 20.45
C PRO A 122 -11.21 2.28 19.61
N VAL A 123 -10.97 3.44 20.24
CA VAL A 123 -10.87 4.73 19.54
C VAL A 123 -9.64 4.75 18.64
N ARG A 124 -8.50 4.26 19.14
CA ARG A 124 -7.28 4.11 18.35
C ARG A 124 -7.46 3.16 17.17
N GLN A 125 -8.14 2.03 17.40
CA GLN A 125 -8.41 1.05 16.35
C GLN A 125 -9.32 1.62 15.25
N GLN A 126 -10.37 2.36 15.65
CA GLN A 126 -11.27 3.01 14.69
C GLN A 126 -10.54 4.07 13.86
N LEU A 127 -9.63 4.83 14.48
CA LEU A 127 -8.80 5.81 13.77
C LEU A 127 -7.88 5.12 12.74
N LEU A 128 -7.17 4.06 13.14
CA LEU A 128 -6.33 3.26 12.22
C LEU A 128 -7.14 2.68 11.06
N GLN A 129 -8.34 2.16 11.32
CA GLN A 129 -9.22 1.63 10.28
C GLN A 129 -9.68 2.73 9.31
N SER A 130 -9.93 3.96 9.79
CA SER A 130 -10.35 5.06 8.93
C SER A 130 -9.32 5.38 7.84
N TYR A 131 -8.03 5.21 8.14
CA TYR A 131 -6.93 5.43 7.19
C TYR A 131 -6.85 4.40 6.06
N LEU A 132 -7.47 3.22 6.24
CA LEU A 132 -7.57 2.24 5.17
C LEU A 132 -8.48 2.71 4.02
N SER A 133 -9.23 3.80 4.20
CA SER A 133 -9.92 4.48 3.10
C SER A 133 -8.98 5.02 2.01
N ALA A 134 -7.68 5.19 2.33
CA ALA A 134 -6.66 5.55 1.35
C ALA A 134 -6.24 4.39 0.45
N VAL A 135 -6.54 3.15 0.84
CA VAL A 135 -6.23 1.96 0.04
C VAL A 135 -7.21 1.90 -1.15
N PRO A 136 -6.73 1.69 -2.39
CA PRO A 136 -7.60 1.67 -3.56
C PRO A 136 -8.74 0.66 -3.42
N ARG A 137 -9.94 1.08 -3.82
CA ARG A 137 -11.13 0.21 -3.88
C ARG A 137 -10.90 -1.03 -4.74
N SER A 138 -10.11 -0.91 -5.81
CA SER A 138 -9.72 -2.06 -6.66
C SER A 138 -8.97 -3.16 -5.90
N LEU A 139 -8.33 -2.82 -4.77
CA LEU A 139 -7.70 -3.79 -3.89
C LEU A 139 -8.64 -4.21 -2.75
N MET A 140 -9.36 -3.28 -2.13
CA MET A 140 -10.23 -3.53 -0.98
C MET A 140 -11.53 -4.27 -1.34
N GLU A 141 -12.12 -4.00 -2.50
CA GLU A 141 -13.43 -4.51 -2.91
C GLU A 141 -13.32 -5.68 -3.91
N LYS A 142 -12.09 -6.10 -4.26
CA LYS A 142 -11.85 -7.25 -5.13
C LYS A 142 -12.32 -8.53 -4.44
N ALA A 143 -13.24 -9.25 -5.09
CA ALA A 143 -13.71 -10.55 -4.63
C ALA A 143 -12.56 -11.56 -4.55
N ARG A 144 -12.48 -12.26 -3.42
CA ARG A 144 -11.47 -13.28 -3.13
C ARG A 144 -12.10 -14.50 -2.47
N PRO A 145 -11.49 -15.69 -2.58
CA PRO A 145 -11.91 -16.84 -1.80
C PRO A 145 -11.83 -16.56 -0.30
N CYS A 146 -12.92 -16.83 0.42
CA CYS A 146 -12.95 -16.85 1.88
C CYS A 146 -11.92 -17.84 2.41
N CYS A 147 -11.11 -17.44 3.39
CA CYS A 147 -10.05 -18.29 3.93
C CYS A 147 -10.55 -19.52 4.71
N GLY A 148 -11.83 -19.52 5.11
CA GLY A 148 -12.47 -20.65 5.79
C GLY A 148 -13.15 -21.62 4.86
N CYS A 149 -14.06 -21.13 4.00
CA CYS A 149 -14.89 -22.01 3.16
C CYS A 149 -14.59 -21.98 1.66
N GLY A 150 -13.70 -21.11 1.19
CA GLY A 150 -13.34 -20.97 -0.24
C GLY A 150 -14.35 -20.21 -1.10
N ASN A 151 -15.56 -19.92 -0.61
CA ASN A 151 -16.55 -19.14 -1.36
C ASN A 151 -16.06 -17.72 -1.63
N GLN A 152 -16.41 -17.17 -2.79
CA GLN A 152 -16.08 -15.78 -3.14
C GLN A 152 -16.73 -14.79 -2.17
N THR A 153 -15.94 -13.82 -1.72
CA THR A 153 -16.41 -12.74 -0.84
C THR A 153 -15.62 -11.46 -1.09
N THR A 154 -16.28 -10.32 -0.93
CA THR A 154 -15.65 -8.99 -0.86
C THR A 154 -15.42 -8.54 0.58
N GLU A 155 -15.90 -9.32 1.56
CA GLU A 155 -15.75 -9.01 2.97
C GLU A 155 -14.33 -9.30 3.43
N ILE A 156 -13.67 -8.30 4.01
CA ILE A 156 -12.31 -8.39 4.52
C ILE A 156 -12.31 -8.14 6.03
N ARG A 157 -11.58 -8.98 6.76
CA ARG A 157 -11.28 -8.78 8.18
C ARG A 157 -9.92 -8.13 8.32
N HIS A 158 -9.94 -6.94 8.89
CA HIS A 158 -8.77 -6.09 9.04
C HIS A 158 -8.20 -6.20 10.45
N TYR A 159 -6.93 -6.55 10.53
CA TYR A 159 -6.12 -6.33 11.72
C TYR A 159 -5.11 -5.24 11.43
N SER A 160 -5.23 -4.12 12.14
CA SER A 160 -4.41 -2.92 11.92
C SER A 160 -3.57 -2.63 13.15
N MET A 161 -2.32 -2.23 12.95
CA MET A 161 -1.36 -1.95 14.03
C MET A 161 -0.60 -0.66 13.73
N TYR A 162 -0.49 0.19 14.74
CA TYR A 162 0.31 1.41 14.69
C TYR A 162 1.79 1.10 14.95
N ILE A 163 2.65 1.70 14.14
CA ILE A 163 4.10 1.70 14.33
C ILE A 163 4.50 3.12 14.63
N LYS A 164 4.94 3.32 15.87
CA LYS A 164 5.54 4.60 16.26
C LYS A 164 6.91 4.71 15.58
N GLU A 165 7.18 5.87 15.00
CA GLU A 165 8.53 6.31 14.65
C GLU A 165 9.46 6.07 15.86
N ASN A 166 10.40 5.13 15.74
CA ASN A 166 11.47 5.00 16.71
C ASN A 166 12.68 4.22 16.18
N VAL A 167 13.84 4.70 16.61
CA VAL A 167 15.21 4.57 16.09
C VAL A 167 15.86 3.21 16.40
N ASN A 168 15.09 2.16 16.69
CA ASN A 168 15.65 0.82 16.88
C ASN A 168 15.78 0.15 15.53
N VAL A 169 16.80 0.63 14.83
CA VAL A 169 17.24 0.11 13.58
C VAL A 169 17.52 -1.39 13.74
N ALA A 170 16.92 -2.23 12.88
CA ALA A 170 17.33 -3.63 12.81
C ALA A 170 18.85 -3.72 12.60
N PRO A 171 19.55 -4.70 13.21
CA PRO A 171 20.99 -4.87 13.01
C PRO A 171 21.32 -4.90 11.51
N GLY A 172 22.14 -3.95 11.03
CA GLY A 172 22.52 -3.82 9.62
C GLY A 172 21.99 -2.59 8.87
N HIS A 173 21.19 -1.73 9.51
CA HIS A 173 20.62 -0.52 8.89
C HIS A 173 21.13 0.78 9.54
N ASP A 174 22.42 0.84 9.89
CA ASP A 174 23.01 1.91 10.71
C ASP A 174 22.61 3.34 10.24
N GLY A 175 21.88 4.08 11.09
CA GLY A 175 21.50 5.48 10.84
C GLY A 175 20.23 5.76 10.02
N GLN A 176 19.45 4.74 9.61
CA GLN A 176 18.24 4.96 8.80
C GLN A 176 17.06 5.49 9.64
N LYS A 177 16.46 6.62 9.21
CA LYS A 177 15.23 7.16 9.81
C LYS A 177 14.04 6.30 9.40
N MET A 178 13.24 5.89 10.39
CA MET A 178 12.04 5.09 10.19
C MET A 178 10.81 5.98 10.34
N MET A 179 9.88 5.92 9.40
CA MET A 179 8.64 6.69 9.47
C MET A 179 7.65 6.08 10.45
N THR A 180 6.74 6.88 10.98
CA THR A 180 5.49 6.35 11.54
C THR A 180 4.78 5.48 10.50
N GLY A 181 4.21 4.35 10.93
CA GLY A 181 3.59 3.37 10.05
C GLY A 181 2.22 2.87 10.52
N LEU A 182 1.42 2.41 9.57
CA LEU A 182 0.22 1.61 9.77
C LEU A 182 0.43 0.27 9.06
N TRP A 183 0.52 -0.81 9.82
CA TRP A 183 0.48 -2.17 9.29
C TRP A 183 -0.95 -2.67 9.25
N ASN A 184 -1.34 -3.34 8.17
CA ASN A 184 -2.65 -3.95 8.04
C ASN A 184 -2.60 -5.34 7.40
N VAL A 185 -3.30 -6.29 8.01
CA VAL A 185 -3.55 -7.61 7.41
C VAL A 185 -5.06 -7.73 7.16
N GLY A 186 -5.43 -7.83 5.88
CA GLY A 186 -6.81 -7.99 5.42
C GLY A 186 -7.09 -9.41 4.95
N VAL A 187 -7.90 -10.18 5.68
CA VAL A 187 -8.21 -11.58 5.35
C VAL A 187 -9.65 -11.72 4.84
N PRO A 188 -9.89 -12.29 3.65
CA PRO A 188 -11.24 -12.52 3.13
C PRO A 188 -12.05 -13.50 3.99
N ALA A 189 -13.23 -13.09 4.46
CA ALA A 189 -14.09 -13.94 5.30
C ALA A 189 -15.59 -13.65 5.08
N CYS A 190 -16.35 -14.66 4.63
CA CYS A 190 -17.71 -14.54 4.09
C CYS A 190 -18.85 -14.25 5.09
N GLY A 191 -18.56 -13.85 6.33
CA GLY A 191 -19.59 -13.56 7.35
C GLY A 191 -20.02 -14.73 8.23
N ASN A 192 -19.78 -15.99 7.83
CA ASN A 192 -20.02 -17.14 8.71
C ASN A 192 -19.11 -17.07 9.94
N GLN A 193 -19.65 -17.26 11.15
CA GLN A 193 -18.93 -17.14 12.42
C GLN A 193 -17.61 -17.92 12.46
N SER A 194 -17.57 -19.16 11.95
CA SER A 194 -16.32 -19.95 11.92
C SER A 194 -15.27 -19.35 10.98
N CYS A 195 -15.71 -18.85 9.83
CA CYS A 195 -14.86 -18.15 8.87
C CYS A 195 -14.37 -16.80 9.41
N LEU A 196 -15.22 -16.08 10.15
CA LEU A 196 -14.85 -14.82 10.79
C LEU A 196 -13.79 -15.02 11.86
N LYS A 197 -13.96 -16.04 12.71
CA LYS A 197 -12.97 -16.40 13.72
C LYS A 197 -11.63 -16.76 13.07
N LEU A 198 -11.65 -17.66 12.08
CA LEU A 198 -10.43 -18.05 11.37
C LEU A 198 -9.77 -16.84 10.69
N GLY A 199 -10.56 -15.98 10.03
CA GLY A 199 -10.03 -14.79 9.37
C GLY A 199 -9.33 -13.84 10.34
N TYR A 200 -9.88 -13.64 11.54
CA TYR A 200 -9.24 -12.88 12.60
C TYR A 200 -7.95 -13.54 13.10
N ASP A 201 -8.00 -14.84 13.39
CA ASP A 201 -6.83 -15.59 13.89
C ASP A 201 -5.67 -15.56 12.88
N LEU A 202 -5.96 -15.70 11.58
CA LEU A 202 -4.99 -15.54 10.49
C LEU A 202 -4.45 -14.11 10.41
N ALA A 203 -5.30 -13.09 10.53
CA ALA A 203 -4.88 -11.69 10.44
C ALA A 203 -3.92 -11.30 11.57
N VAL A 204 -4.18 -11.78 12.79
CA VAL A 204 -3.35 -11.52 13.98
C VAL A 204 -2.00 -12.24 13.90
N SER A 205 -2.00 -13.50 13.46
CA SER A 205 -0.81 -14.35 13.44
C SER A 205 0.13 -14.05 12.27
N ALA A 206 -0.37 -13.52 11.14
CA ALA A 206 0.40 -13.31 9.91
C ALA A 206 1.70 -12.51 10.10
N LYS A 207 1.74 -11.58 11.06
CA LYS A 207 2.96 -10.78 11.33
C LYS A 207 4.10 -11.59 11.97
N GLN A 208 3.78 -12.70 12.62
CA GLN A 208 4.73 -13.57 13.33
C GLN A 208 5.18 -14.75 12.48
N THR A 209 4.57 -14.93 11.30
CA THR A 209 4.83 -16.04 10.40
C THR A 209 5.75 -15.63 9.27
N ASP A 210 6.78 -16.43 9.03
CA ASP A 210 7.55 -16.45 7.78
C ASP A 210 6.67 -17.09 6.67
N PRO A 211 6.54 -16.49 5.46
CA PRO A 211 7.25 -15.32 4.94
C PRO A 211 6.59 -13.95 5.14
N ILE A 212 5.31 -13.88 5.54
CA ILE A 212 4.55 -12.61 5.52
C ILE A 212 5.16 -11.53 6.42
N GLY A 213 5.61 -11.89 7.63
CA GLY A 213 6.24 -10.94 8.55
C GLY A 213 7.48 -10.27 7.94
N HIS A 214 8.32 -11.05 7.26
CA HIS A 214 9.51 -10.54 6.57
C HIS A 214 9.14 -9.69 5.35
N GLU A 215 8.18 -10.12 4.54
CA GLU A 215 7.74 -9.35 3.36
C GLU A 215 7.14 -7.99 3.76
N LEU A 216 6.35 -7.94 4.83
CA LEU A 216 5.81 -6.68 5.37
C LEU A 216 6.92 -5.77 5.91
N TRP A 217 7.92 -6.34 6.59
CA TRP A 217 9.07 -5.58 7.06
C TRP A 217 9.88 -4.99 5.89
N ASP A 218 10.21 -5.80 4.89
CA ASP A 218 10.95 -5.36 3.70
C ASP A 218 10.18 -4.26 2.93
N CYS A 219 8.85 -4.39 2.81
CA CYS A 219 8.02 -3.35 2.21
C CYS A 219 8.04 -2.03 3.00
N TYR A 220 8.03 -2.12 4.33
CA TYR A 220 8.07 -0.96 5.22
C TYR A 220 9.43 -0.27 5.17
N ASP A 221 10.52 -1.03 5.23
CA ASP A 221 11.89 -0.54 5.12
C ASP A 221 12.09 0.21 3.81
N GLU A 222 11.78 -0.43 2.67
CA GLU A 222 11.86 0.18 1.35
C GLU A 222 11.04 1.49 1.27
N GLY A 223 9.85 1.50 1.87
CA GLY A 223 9.01 2.69 1.99
C GLY A 223 9.68 3.85 2.72
N CYS A 224 10.31 3.57 3.86
CA CYS A 224 11.03 4.57 4.62
C CYS A 224 12.20 5.14 3.80
N GLN A 225 12.97 4.28 3.11
CA GLN A 225 14.08 4.74 2.26
C GLN A 225 13.60 5.66 1.14
N ILE A 226 12.55 5.26 0.42
CA ILE A 226 11.96 6.06 -0.68
C ILE A 226 11.48 7.41 -0.18
N TYR A 227 10.86 7.45 1.01
CA TYR A 227 10.36 8.72 1.53
C TYR A 227 11.47 9.72 1.79
N TYR A 228 12.50 9.34 2.56
CA TYR A 228 13.55 10.27 2.95
C TYR A 228 14.52 10.62 1.82
N THR A 229 14.65 9.77 0.79
CA THR A 229 15.55 10.03 -0.35
C THR A 229 14.88 10.75 -1.52
N THR A 230 13.54 10.73 -1.59
CA THR A 230 12.81 11.23 -2.76
C THR A 230 11.64 12.12 -2.37
N ILE A 231 10.72 11.61 -1.55
CA ILE A 231 9.43 12.28 -1.29
C ILE A 231 9.59 13.52 -0.41
N ALA A 232 10.38 13.44 0.66
CA ALA A 232 10.61 14.54 1.59
C ALA A 232 11.20 15.77 0.88
N ASP A 233 12.20 15.55 0.03
CA ASP A 233 12.85 16.60 -0.76
C ASP A 233 11.90 17.25 -1.77
N GLU A 234 10.99 16.48 -2.37
CA GLU A 234 9.95 17.02 -3.25
C GLU A 234 8.92 17.87 -2.50
N GLU A 235 8.52 17.45 -1.30
CA GLU A 235 7.61 18.20 -0.45
C GLU A 235 8.23 19.52 0.02
N GLU A 236 9.51 19.52 0.40
CA GLU A 236 10.25 20.72 0.80
C GLU A 236 10.40 21.70 -0.36
N ARG A 237 10.71 21.23 -1.57
CA ARG A 237 10.73 22.08 -2.78
C ARG A 237 9.38 22.74 -3.06
N ARG A 238 8.28 21.98 -2.92
CA ARG A 238 6.92 22.51 -3.12
C ARG A 238 6.51 23.55 -2.09
N THR A 239 6.89 23.39 -0.82
CA THR A 239 6.56 24.36 0.24
C THR A 239 7.46 25.59 0.23
N SER A 240 8.72 25.45 -0.18
CA SER A 240 9.68 26.56 -0.29
C SER A 240 9.57 27.37 -1.58
N GLY A 241 8.76 26.93 -2.56
CA GLY A 241 8.61 27.61 -3.85
C GLY A 241 9.83 27.51 -4.77
N ARG A 242 10.81 26.67 -4.44
CA ARG A 242 11.94 26.33 -5.32
C ARG A 242 11.49 25.27 -6.33
N VAL A 243 11.12 25.73 -7.53
CA VAL A 243 10.89 24.88 -8.71
C VAL A 243 12.21 24.50 -9.34
#